data_AF-W4KGV4-F1
#
_entry.id   AF-W4KGV4-F1
#
_cell.length_a   1.000
_cell.length_b   1.000
_cell.length_c   1.000
_cell.angle_alpha   90.00
_cell.angle_beta   90.00
_cell.angle_gamma   90.00
#
_symmetry.space_group_name_H-M   'P 1'
#
loop_
_entity.id
_entity.type
_entity.pdbx_description
1 polymer ?
#
loop_
_entity_poly.entity_id
_entity_poly.type
_entity_poly.pdbx_seq_one_letter_code
_entity_poly.pdbx_strand_id
1 'polypeptide(L)'
;SRLAALARLRCSIFQTSFNPTSMRTGAKYLRKRLVGPSMLNYYPREVSIAQLNSWNPGWDLVDLKEQQRVQDVDAKKKRGKGTPKKAKTKGTS
;
A
#
# COMPACT_ATOMS: atom_id res chain seq x y z
N SER A 1 8.31 -3.30 -51.87
CA SER A 1 8.74 -4.66 -51.43
C SER A 1 10.11 -4.68 -50.73
N ARG A 2 11.17 -4.02 -51.25
CA ARG A 2 12.51 -3.99 -50.59
C ARG A 2 12.56 -3.31 -49.21
N LEU A 3 11.93 -2.14 -49.04
CA LEU A 3 11.93 -1.42 -47.76
C LEU A 3 11.27 -2.21 -46.62
N ALA A 4 10.19 -2.93 -46.93
CA ALA A 4 9.52 -3.80 -45.96
C ALA A 4 10.41 -4.97 -45.52
N ALA A 5 11.21 -5.53 -46.42
CA ALA A 5 12.18 -6.57 -46.09
C ALA A 5 13.30 -6.05 -45.19
N LEU A 6 13.82 -4.84 -45.45
CA LEU A 6 14.80 -4.17 -44.59
C LEU A 6 14.22 -3.92 -43.19
N ALA A 7 12.98 -3.41 -43.10
CA ALA A 7 12.31 -3.18 -41.83
C ALA A 7 12.09 -4.48 -41.04
N ARG A 8 11.71 -5.57 -41.73
CA ARG A 8 11.59 -6.90 -41.13
C ARG A 8 12.94 -7.40 -40.60
N LEU A 9 14.01 -7.27 -41.37
CA LEU A 9 15.37 -7.68 -40.97
C LEU A 9 15.85 -6.87 -39.76
N ARG A 10 15.63 -5.56 -39.75
CA ARG A 10 15.90 -4.70 -38.59
C ARG A 10 15.14 -5.18 -37.35
N CYS A 11 13.84 -5.47 -37.48
CA CYS A 11 13.05 -5.98 -36.37
C CYS A 11 13.59 -7.29 -35.81
N SER A 12 14.05 -8.19 -36.68
CA SER A 12 14.71 -9.45 -36.30
C SER A 12 16.02 -9.23 -35.54
N ILE A 13 16.88 -8.30 -36.00
CA ILE A 13 18.17 -8.01 -35.36
C ILE A 13 17.96 -7.42 -33.96
N PHE A 14 17.03 -6.49 -33.81
CA PHE A 14 16.82 -5.77 -32.54
C PHE A 14 15.70 -6.35 -31.67
N GLN A 15 15.18 -7.54 -32.01
CA GLN A 15 14.11 -8.21 -31.27
C GLN A 15 12.88 -7.30 -31.05
N THR A 16 12.52 -6.51 -32.06
CA THR A 16 11.33 -5.65 -32.03
C THR A 16 10.20 -6.25 -32.88
N SER A 17 8.95 -5.91 -32.55
CA SER A 17 7.79 -6.43 -33.29
C SER A 17 7.63 -5.77 -34.66
N PHE A 18 7.49 -6.56 -35.73
CA PHE A 18 7.19 -6.09 -37.09
C PHE A 18 5.67 -6.11 -37.35
N ASN A 19 5.05 -4.95 -37.60
CA ASN A 19 3.60 -4.81 -37.85
C ASN A 19 3.31 -4.04 -39.15
N PRO A 20 3.32 -4.71 -40.32
CA PRO A 20 3.18 -4.06 -41.63
C PRO A 20 1.73 -3.62 -41.95
N THR A 21 0.73 -4.22 -41.30
CA THR A 21 -0.70 -3.95 -41.53
C THR A 21 -1.27 -2.96 -40.51
N SER A 22 -0.44 -2.40 -39.63
CA SER A 22 -0.85 -1.45 -38.58
C SER A 22 -1.99 -1.97 -37.70
N MET A 23 -2.04 -3.29 -37.47
CA MET A 23 -3.07 -3.91 -36.63
C MET A 23 -2.87 -3.57 -35.15
N ARG A 24 -3.96 -3.53 -34.38
CA ARG A 24 -3.94 -3.27 -32.94
C ARG A 24 -3.59 -4.55 -32.17
N THR A 25 -2.30 -4.78 -31.94
CA THR A 25 -1.79 -6.00 -31.26
C THR A 25 -1.77 -5.93 -29.72
N GLY A 26 -2.15 -4.79 -29.11
CA GLY A 26 -2.11 -4.63 -27.65
C GLY A 26 -0.72 -4.40 -27.04
N ALA A 27 0.35 -4.41 -27.84
CA ALA A 27 1.74 -4.20 -27.38
C ALA A 27 1.97 -2.87 -26.63
N LYS A 28 1.07 -1.88 -26.76
CA LYS A 28 1.07 -0.63 -25.97
C LYS A 28 0.96 -0.93 -24.47
N TYR A 29 0.09 -1.85 -24.08
CA TYR A 29 -0.17 -2.18 -22.69
C TYR A 29 0.97 -3.01 -22.09
N LEU A 30 1.54 -3.93 -22.87
CA LEU A 30 2.67 -4.78 -22.44
C LEU A 30 3.98 -4.00 -22.30
N ARG A 31 4.22 -3.00 -23.16
CA ARG A 31 5.41 -2.11 -23.04
C ARG A 31 5.33 -1.16 -21.85
N LYS A 32 4.13 -0.94 -21.30
CA LYS A 32 3.98 -0.05 -20.15
C LYS A 32 4.60 -0.75 -18.94
N ARG A 33 5.62 -0.12 -18.34
CA ARG A 33 6.24 -0.61 -17.11
C ARG A 33 5.19 -0.69 -15.99
N LEU A 34 5.26 -1.76 -15.20
CA LEU A 34 4.43 -1.93 -14.01
C LEU A 34 4.78 -0.86 -12.96
N VAL A 35 3.75 -0.23 -12.37
CA VAL A 35 3.90 0.85 -11.38
C VAL A 35 3.51 0.38 -9.96
N GLY A 36 3.04 -0.86 -9.81
CA GLY A 36 2.56 -1.43 -8.54
C GLY A 36 3.48 -1.19 -7.34
N PRO A 37 4.79 -1.52 -7.41
CA PRO A 37 5.71 -1.30 -6.29
C PRO A 37 5.81 0.16 -5.86
N SER A 38 5.83 1.10 -6.81
CA SER A 38 5.86 2.53 -6.52
C SER A 38 4.57 3.00 -5.86
N MET A 39 3.43 2.42 -6.23
CA MET A 39 2.14 2.73 -5.60
C MET A 39 2.03 2.19 -4.18
N LEU A 40 2.55 0.98 -3.92
CA LEU A 40 2.54 0.39 -2.58
C LEU A 40 3.37 1.19 -1.56
N ASN A 41 4.46 1.80 -2.02
CA ASN A 41 5.36 2.59 -1.18
C ASN A 41 4.89 4.04 -0.97
N TYR A 42 3.60 4.34 -1.19
CA TYR A 42 3.08 5.70 -1.06
C TYR A 42 3.13 6.20 0.40
N TYR A 43 2.74 5.36 1.36
CA TYR A 43 2.92 5.65 2.78
C TYR A 43 4.17 4.93 3.30
N PRO A 44 5.04 5.62 4.05
CA PRO A 44 6.18 4.98 4.68
C PRO A 44 5.72 3.95 5.71
N ARG A 45 6.54 2.94 5.96
CA ARG A 45 6.28 1.99 7.03
C ARG A 45 6.52 2.68 8.37
N GLU A 46 5.48 2.76 9.19
CA GLU A 46 5.59 3.28 10.55
C GLU A 46 6.01 2.15 11.50
N VAL A 47 6.87 2.48 12.46
CA VAL A 47 7.31 1.58 13.53
C VAL A 47 6.60 1.99 14.82
N SER A 48 5.89 1.05 15.44
CA SER A 48 5.24 1.31 16.74
C SER A 48 6.21 1.06 17.90
N ILE A 49 5.96 1.72 19.04
CA ILE A 49 6.76 1.53 20.27
C ILE A 49 6.69 0.06 20.73
N ALA A 50 5.54 -0.60 20.55
CA ALA A 50 5.39 -2.03 20.84
C ALA A 50 6.27 -2.92 19.94
N GLN A 51 6.40 -2.59 18.64
CA GLN A 51 7.31 -3.31 17.74
C GLN A 51 8.76 -3.11 18.15
N LEU A 52 9.13 -1.89 18.54
CA LEU A 52 10.48 -1.56 18.97
C LEU A 52 10.87 -2.31 20.26
N ASN A 53 9.97 -2.38 21.24
CA ASN A 53 10.15 -3.20 22.45
C ASN A 53 10.25 -4.70 22.13
N SER A 54 9.55 -5.17 21.10
CA SER A 54 9.65 -6.57 20.66
C SER A 54 11.00 -6.88 20.00
N TRP A 55 11.59 -5.94 19.29
CA TRP A 55 12.91 -6.10 18.67
C TRP A 55 14.05 -5.99 19.67
N ASN A 56 13.86 -5.17 20.71
CA ASN A 56 14.86 -4.90 21.74
C ASN A 56 14.28 -5.20 23.13
N PRO A 57 14.24 -6.48 23.55
CA PRO A 57 13.85 -6.85 24.90
C PRO A 57 14.76 -6.13 25.92
N GLY A 58 14.15 -5.32 26.80
CA GLY A 58 14.86 -4.59 27.85
C GLY A 58 14.83 -3.06 27.74
N TRP A 59 14.35 -2.49 26.63
CA TRP A 59 14.19 -1.04 26.51
C TRP A 59 12.96 -0.49 27.24
N ASP A 60 11.94 -1.34 27.43
CA ASP A 60 10.68 -1.03 28.14
C ASP A 60 10.14 0.38 27.85
N LEU A 61 10.08 0.74 26.57
CA LEU A 61 9.66 2.07 26.17
C LEU A 61 8.16 2.26 26.39
N VAL A 62 7.79 3.46 26.84
CA VAL A 62 6.41 3.85 27.12
C VAL A 62 5.90 4.82 26.07
N ASP A 63 4.73 4.54 25.50
CA ASP A 63 3.99 5.49 24.66
C ASP A 63 3.26 6.51 25.53
N LEU A 64 3.85 7.71 25.66
CA LEU A 64 3.31 8.80 26.46
C LEU A 64 1.91 9.24 26.01
N LYS A 65 1.64 9.20 24.69
CA LYS A 65 0.34 9.58 24.13
C LYS A 65 -0.72 8.56 24.53
N GLU A 66 -0.37 7.28 24.48
CA GLU A 66 -1.25 6.21 24.94
C GLU A 66 -1.48 6.26 26.45
N GLN A 67 -0.43 6.51 27.24
CA GLN A 67 -0.56 6.66 28.68
C GLN A 67 -1.50 7.81 29.06
N GLN A 68 -1.36 8.98 28.41
CA GLN A 68 -2.27 10.11 28.60
C GLN A 68 -3.70 9.74 28.21
N ARG A 69 -3.89 9.05 27.07
CA ARG A 69 -5.22 8.60 26.62
C ARG A 69 -5.90 7.72 27.68
N VAL A 70 -5.17 6.82 28.32
CA VAL A 70 -5.69 5.96 29.39
C VAL A 70 -6.09 6.78 30.62
N GLN A 71 -5.24 7.71 31.04
CA GLN A 71 -5.54 8.61 32.17
C GLN A 71 -6.80 9.45 31.90
N ASP A 72 -6.92 10.00 30.68
CA ASP A 72 -8.09 10.78 30.27
C ASP A 72 -9.38 9.95 30.29
N VAL A 73 -9.30 8.69 29.84
CA VAL A 73 -10.42 7.75 29.87
C VAL A 73 -10.85 7.47 31.32
N ASP A 74 -9.90 7.26 32.23
CA ASP A 74 -10.22 7.00 33.63
C ASP A 74 -10.77 8.25 34.34
N ALA A 75 -10.24 9.42 34.03
CA ALA A 75 -10.81 10.69 34.49
C ALA A 75 -12.26 10.87 34.00
N LYS A 76 -12.55 10.53 32.73
CA LYS A 76 -13.92 10.57 32.17
C LYS A 76 -14.85 9.60 32.89
N LYS A 77 -14.42 8.37 33.17
CA LYS A 77 -15.21 7.38 33.91
C LYS A 77 -15.54 7.87 35.33
N LYS A 78 -14.56 8.43 36.05
CA LYS A 78 -14.74 8.95 37.42
C LYS A 78 -15.84 10.00 37.53
N ARG A 79 -16.00 10.87 36.52
CA ARG A 79 -17.07 11.89 36.47
C ARG A 79 -18.38 11.43 35.81
N GLY A 80 -18.55 10.12 35.56
CA GLY A 80 -19.73 9.58 34.89
C GLY A 80 -19.88 10.01 33.41
N LYS A 81 -18.79 10.50 32.80
CA LYS A 81 -18.73 10.86 31.37
C LYS A 81 -17.98 9.81 30.55
N GLY A 82 -17.90 8.58 31.07
CA GLY A 82 -17.36 7.44 30.34
C GLY A 82 -18.26 7.08 29.16
N THR A 83 -17.67 6.49 28.12
CA THR A 83 -18.43 5.98 26.98
C THR A 83 -19.42 4.91 27.46
N PRO A 84 -20.69 4.93 27.01
CA PRO A 84 -21.64 3.89 27.36
C PRO A 84 -21.18 2.52 26.84
N LYS A 85 -21.70 1.46 27.45
CA LYS A 85 -21.40 0.09 27.03
C LYS A 85 -21.92 -0.13 25.61
N LYS A 86 -21.03 -0.53 24.69
CA LYS A 86 -21.38 -0.86 23.31
C LYS A 86 -22.39 -2.02 23.30
N ALA A 87 -23.54 -1.83 22.63
CA ALA A 87 -24.54 -2.87 22.45
C ALA A 87 -23.95 -4.05 21.65
N LYS A 88 -24.24 -5.27 22.08
CA LYS A 88 -23.77 -6.51 21.43
C LYS A 88 -24.82 -7.16 20.53
N THR A 89 -26.07 -6.77 20.68
CA THR A 89 -27.22 -7.24 19.90
C THR A 89 -27.78 -6.11 19.05
N LYS A 90 -28.49 -6.45 17.96
CA LYS A 90 -29.22 -5.45 17.17
C LYS A 90 -30.31 -4.83 18.05
N GLY A 91 -30.35 -3.50 18.11
CA GLY A 91 -31.43 -2.78 18.79
C GLY A 91 -32.73 -3.00 18.05
N THR A 92 -33.80 -3.30 18.78
CA THR A 92 -35.18 -3.22 18.28
C THR A 92 -35.54 -1.74 18.18
N SER A 93 -35.50 -1.21 16.96
CA SER A 93 -36.05 0.11 16.62
C SER A 93 -37.57 0.11 16.72
#